data_AF-A0AA88KL75-F1
#
_entry.id   AF-A0AA88KL75-F1
#
_cell.length_a   1.000
_cell.length_b   1.000
_cell.length_c   1.000
_cell.angle_alpha   90.00
_cell.angle_beta   90.00
_cell.angle_gamma   90.00
#
_symmetry.space_group_name_H-M   'P 1'
#
loop_
_entity.id
_entity.type
_entity.pdbx_description
1 polymer ?
#
loop_
_entity_poly.entity_id
_entity_poly.type
_entity_poly.pdbx_seq_one_letter_code
_entity_poly.pdbx_strand_id
1 'polypeptide(L)'
;MSSEAGVSFIEAKQLADLIKTKPQSLMIIDVRDADFEGGNIKSAQNIPYFDEQRATELALRVYQHNSQQPQLNLQTRAKQLLNELHAGNGGVTKYNTVGADDDRVYQVIFNCYYCRMRGPTAAKLFQTVLQEVYNNQANNNTTPVLMPDVKFVKGGWSAWKKLYKNDPALCDNAKQLDKFIKAVRK
;
A
#
# COMPACT_ATOMS: atom_id res chain seq x y z
N MET A 1 -15.21 -27.30 5.31
CA MET A 1 -15.93 -26.05 5.64
C MET A 1 -14.91 -24.99 5.99
N SER A 2 -14.39 -24.26 5.01
CA SER A 2 -13.59 -23.05 5.23
C SER A 2 -14.57 -21.87 5.32
N SER A 3 -14.61 -21.18 6.44
CA SER A 3 -15.34 -19.92 6.56
C SER A 3 -14.65 -18.88 5.66
N GLU A 4 -15.22 -18.60 4.48
CA GLU A 4 -14.77 -17.46 3.67
C GLU A 4 -15.05 -16.17 4.43
N ALA A 5 -14.07 -15.70 5.20
CA ALA A 5 -14.09 -14.33 5.70
C ALA A 5 -14.03 -13.40 4.48
N GLY A 6 -15.12 -12.67 4.22
CA GLY A 6 -15.16 -11.69 3.15
C GLY A 6 -14.12 -10.59 3.38
N VAL A 7 -13.54 -10.08 2.29
CA VAL A 7 -12.65 -8.91 2.33
C VAL A 7 -13.44 -7.68 2.79
N SER A 8 -12.92 -6.96 3.78
CA SER A 8 -13.57 -5.77 4.33
C SER A 8 -13.33 -4.53 3.47
N PHE A 9 -14.14 -3.48 3.67
CA PHE A 9 -13.91 -2.18 3.05
C PHE A 9 -13.22 -1.20 4.00
N ILE A 10 -12.60 -0.17 3.43
CA ILE A 10 -12.14 1.03 4.15
C ILE A 10 -12.93 2.26 3.69
N GLU A 11 -13.30 3.12 4.64
CA GLU A 11 -13.95 4.39 4.33
C GLU A 11 -12.95 5.40 3.75
N ALA A 12 -13.43 6.27 2.84
CA ALA A 12 -12.57 7.23 2.15
C ALA A 12 -11.80 8.14 3.12
N LYS A 13 -12.43 8.57 4.23
CA LYS A 13 -11.76 9.37 5.26
C LYS A 13 -10.63 8.61 5.95
N GLN A 14 -10.85 7.34 6.30
CA GLN A 14 -9.84 6.52 6.96
C GLN A 14 -8.63 6.31 6.05
N LEU A 15 -8.87 6.03 4.77
CA LEU A 15 -7.78 5.90 3.80
C LEU A 15 -7.04 7.23 3.61
N ALA A 16 -7.73 8.37 3.58
CA ALA A 16 -7.09 9.68 3.49
C ALA A 16 -6.17 9.96 4.70
N ASP A 17 -6.62 9.62 5.91
CA ASP A 17 -5.83 9.76 7.13
C ASP A 17 -4.57 8.84 7.08
N LEU A 18 -4.70 7.62 6.56
CA LEU A 18 -3.58 6.70 6.37
C LEU A 18 -2.56 7.19 5.34
N ILE A 19 -3.02 7.69 4.18
CA ILE A 19 -2.14 8.25 3.14
C ILE A 19 -1.33 9.43 3.70
N LYS A 20 -1.93 10.26 4.54
CA LYS A 20 -1.26 11.43 5.14
C LYS A 20 -0.27 11.08 6.25
N THR A 21 -0.50 9.97 6.97
CA THR A 21 0.26 9.65 8.20
C THR A 21 1.27 8.53 8.03
N LYS A 22 0.98 7.52 7.20
CA LYS A 22 1.82 6.33 7.02
C LYS A 22 1.78 5.80 5.57
N PRO A 23 2.08 6.64 4.56
CA PRO A 23 1.98 6.25 3.14
C PRO A 23 2.83 5.02 2.78
N GLN A 24 3.98 4.82 3.42
CA GLN A 24 4.87 3.69 3.21
C GLN A 24 4.27 2.33 3.64
N SER A 25 3.32 2.36 4.57
CA SER A 25 2.65 1.15 5.07
C SER A 25 1.51 0.65 4.17
N LEU A 26 1.26 1.34 3.05
CA LEU A 26 0.09 1.15 2.19
C LEU A 26 0.52 0.81 0.78
N MET A 27 -0.19 -0.12 0.16
CA MET A 27 -0.17 -0.31 -1.28
C MET A 27 -1.58 -0.16 -1.83
N ILE A 28 -1.79 0.82 -2.70
CA ILE A 28 -3.10 1.09 -3.30
C ILE A 28 -3.10 0.55 -4.73
N ILE A 29 -4.03 -0.34 -5.03
CA ILE A 29 -4.15 -1.02 -6.32
C ILE A 29 -5.43 -0.54 -7.00
N ASP A 30 -5.30 0.12 -8.14
CA ASP A 30 -6.44 0.59 -8.94
C ASP A 30 -6.64 -0.33 -10.15
N VAL A 31 -7.75 -1.06 -10.16
CA VAL A 31 -8.08 -2.03 -11.23
C VAL A 31 -8.97 -1.44 -12.33
N ARG A 32 -9.04 -0.11 -12.39
CA ARG A 32 -9.64 0.61 -13.52
C ARG A 32 -8.82 0.45 -14.79
N ASP A 33 -9.49 0.62 -15.92
CA ASP A 33 -8.97 0.61 -17.27
C ASP A 33 -8.79 2.06 -17.76
N ALA A 34 -9.40 2.44 -18.87
CA ALA A 34 -9.23 3.77 -19.47
C ALA A 34 -9.67 4.94 -18.54
N ASP A 35 -10.52 4.69 -17.55
CA ASP A 35 -11.00 5.70 -16.62
C ASP A 35 -10.02 6.00 -15.45
N PHE A 36 -8.81 5.40 -15.45
CA PHE A 36 -7.72 5.74 -14.51
C PHE A 36 -7.10 7.12 -14.77
N GLU A 37 -6.83 7.48 -16.04
CA GLU A 37 -6.16 8.74 -16.43
C GLU A 37 -6.97 10.01 -16.09
N GLY A 38 -8.25 9.87 -15.76
CA GLY A 38 -9.11 10.96 -15.29
C GLY A 38 -8.79 11.45 -13.87
N GLY A 39 -7.78 10.86 -13.23
CA GLY A 39 -7.38 11.09 -11.85
C GLY A 39 -7.51 9.81 -11.04
N ASN A 40 -6.62 9.68 -10.06
CA ASN A 40 -6.55 8.52 -9.18
C ASN A 40 -6.15 8.90 -7.76
N ILE A 41 -6.34 7.96 -6.84
CA ILE A 41 -5.88 8.09 -5.46
C ILE A 41 -4.35 8.22 -5.49
N LYS A 42 -3.80 9.09 -4.64
CA LYS A 42 -2.35 9.34 -4.55
C LYS A 42 -1.55 8.04 -4.47
N SER A 43 -0.53 7.90 -5.30
CA SER A 43 0.38 6.75 -5.34
C SER A 43 -0.28 5.41 -5.69
N ALA A 44 -1.51 5.42 -6.22
CA ALA A 44 -2.15 4.18 -6.66
C ALA A 44 -1.43 3.57 -7.87
N GLN A 45 -1.16 2.28 -7.80
CA GLN A 45 -0.63 1.50 -8.91
C GLN A 45 -1.78 1.00 -9.77
N ASN A 46 -1.76 1.31 -11.07
CA ASN A 46 -2.80 0.87 -11.98
C ASN A 46 -2.51 -0.55 -12.50
N ILE A 47 -3.39 -1.48 -12.16
CA ILE A 47 -3.32 -2.88 -12.61
C ILE A 47 -4.70 -3.24 -13.18
N PRO A 48 -5.02 -2.86 -14.43
CA PRO A 48 -6.30 -3.23 -15.08
C PRO A 48 -6.41 -4.76 -15.22
N TYR A 49 -7.55 -5.30 -15.65
CA TYR A 49 -7.71 -6.75 -15.95
C TYR A 49 -7.11 -7.68 -14.88
N PHE A 50 -7.40 -7.41 -13.60
CA PHE A 50 -6.77 -8.09 -12.47
C PHE A 50 -7.20 -9.57 -12.39
N ASP A 51 -6.34 -10.45 -12.87
CA ASP A 51 -6.52 -11.90 -12.95
C ASP A 51 -5.58 -12.64 -11.98
N GLU A 52 -5.58 -13.98 -12.03
CA GLU A 52 -4.78 -14.84 -11.14
C GLU A 52 -3.28 -14.64 -11.32
N GLN A 53 -2.81 -14.42 -12.56
CA GLN A 53 -1.41 -14.14 -12.83
C GLN A 53 -0.98 -12.84 -12.14
N ARG A 54 -1.73 -11.76 -12.34
CA ARG A 54 -1.44 -10.45 -11.71
C ARG A 54 -1.56 -10.50 -10.19
N ALA A 55 -2.52 -11.27 -9.68
CA ALA A 55 -2.65 -11.50 -8.24
C ALA A 55 -1.42 -12.20 -7.67
N THR A 56 -0.90 -13.21 -8.37
CA THR A 56 0.30 -13.98 -7.98
C THR A 56 1.55 -13.11 -8.01
N GLU A 57 1.76 -12.36 -9.09
CA GLU A 57 2.87 -11.42 -9.21
C GLU A 57 2.84 -10.36 -8.09
N LEU A 58 1.66 -9.80 -7.82
CA LEU A 58 1.47 -8.84 -6.73
C LEU A 58 1.76 -9.46 -5.36
N ALA A 59 1.27 -10.69 -5.11
CA ALA A 59 1.41 -11.36 -3.83
C ALA A 59 2.88 -11.71 -3.54
N LEU A 60 3.60 -12.21 -4.54
CA LEU A 60 5.04 -12.47 -4.45
C LEU A 60 5.82 -11.19 -4.17
N ARG A 61 5.49 -10.09 -4.87
CA ARG A 61 6.13 -8.79 -4.66
C ARG A 61 5.93 -8.28 -3.23
N VAL A 62 4.71 -8.39 -2.70
CA VAL A 62 4.39 -8.00 -1.31
C VAL A 62 5.09 -8.88 -0.30
N TYR A 63 5.07 -10.20 -0.52
CA TYR A 63 5.76 -11.15 0.35
C TYR A 63 7.25 -10.84 0.40
N GLN A 64 7.89 -10.67 -0.76
CA GLN A 64 9.31 -10.35 -0.87
C GLN A 64 9.64 -9.04 -0.13
N HIS A 65 8.86 -7.98 -0.38
CA HIS A 65 9.02 -6.69 0.29
C HIS A 65 8.94 -6.82 1.81
N ASN A 66 7.93 -7.54 2.32
CA ASN A 66 7.76 -7.73 3.76
C ASN A 66 8.74 -8.74 4.39
N SER A 67 9.29 -9.67 3.59
CA SER A 67 10.26 -10.68 4.03
C SER A 67 11.68 -10.14 4.10
N GLN A 68 11.99 -9.13 3.30
CA GLN A 68 13.23 -8.39 3.41
C GLN A 68 13.15 -7.65 4.74
N GLN A 69 13.89 -8.14 5.75
CA GLN A 69 14.31 -7.31 6.87
C GLN A 69 14.83 -6.00 6.25
N PRO A 70 14.53 -4.81 6.82
CA PRO A 70 15.15 -3.59 6.34
C PRO A 70 16.65 -3.86 6.33
N GLN A 71 17.21 -4.04 5.12
CA GLN A 71 18.65 -4.09 4.93
C GLN A 71 19.07 -2.74 5.44
N LEU A 72 19.62 -2.74 6.65
CA LEU A 72 19.87 -1.55 7.41
C LEU A 72 20.78 -0.71 6.54
N ASN A 73 20.21 0.26 5.82
CA ASN A 73 20.97 0.97 4.81
C ASN A 73 22.12 1.65 5.55
N LEU A 74 23.26 1.88 4.88
CA LEU A 74 24.46 2.42 5.51
C LEU A 74 24.17 3.66 6.37
N GLN A 75 23.17 4.46 5.97
CA GLN A 75 22.72 5.64 6.71
C GLN A 75 21.96 5.28 7.99
N THR A 76 21.06 4.30 7.96
CA THR A 76 20.35 3.79 9.15
C THR A 76 21.29 3.06 10.10
N ARG A 77 22.27 2.27 9.61
CA ARG A 77 23.31 1.66 10.48
C ARG A 77 24.18 2.72 11.10
N ALA A 78 24.61 3.72 10.33
CA ALA A 78 25.39 4.83 10.86
C ALA A 78 24.61 5.58 11.95
N LYS A 79 23.33 5.86 11.73
CA LYS A 79 22.46 6.54 12.70
C LYS A 79 22.25 5.73 13.98
N GLN A 80 22.06 4.41 13.87
CA GLN A 80 21.96 3.52 15.03
C GLN A 80 23.28 3.48 15.82
N LEU A 81 24.42 3.29 15.14
CA LEU A 81 25.74 3.30 15.78
C LEU A 81 26.04 4.64 16.45
N LEU A 82 25.66 5.77 15.83
CA LEU A 82 25.76 7.11 16.43
C LEU A 82 24.95 7.20 17.72
N ASN A 83 23.72 6.69 17.73
CA ASN A 83 22.89 6.68 18.93
C ASN A 83 23.47 5.77 20.04
N GLU A 84 24.00 4.61 19.67
CA GLU A 84 24.68 3.67 20.59
C GLU A 84 25.94 4.30 21.20
N LEU A 85 26.76 4.99 20.39
CA LEU A 85 27.95 5.71 20.86
C LEU A 85 27.59 6.87 21.79
N HIS A 86 26.55 7.65 21.47
CA HIS A 86 26.07 8.73 22.34
C HIS A 86 25.43 8.22 23.63
N ALA A 87 24.87 7.01 23.64
CA ALA A 87 24.31 6.36 24.84
C ALA A 87 25.38 5.80 25.79
N GLY A 88 26.67 5.86 25.42
CA GLY A 88 27.83 5.41 26.19
C GLY A 88 28.08 6.09 27.55
N ASN A 89 27.14 6.88 28.07
CA ASN A 89 27.09 7.34 29.46
C ASN A 89 25.69 7.11 30.06
N GLY A 90 25.35 5.85 30.33
CA GLY A 90 24.29 5.46 31.28
C GLY A 90 22.85 5.91 30.97
N GLY A 91 22.57 6.48 29.80
CA GLY A 91 21.25 6.88 29.41
C GLY A 91 20.54 5.75 28.67
N VAL A 92 19.67 5.01 29.35
CA VAL A 92 18.64 4.20 28.67
C VAL A 92 17.82 5.16 27.81
N THR A 93 18.12 5.24 26.52
CA THR A 93 17.28 5.99 25.58
C THR A 93 15.94 5.28 25.50
N LYS A 94 14.93 5.87 26.15
CA LYS A 94 13.53 5.42 26.25
C LYS A 94 12.78 5.29 24.91
N TYR A 95 13.50 5.29 23.79
CA TYR A 95 12.93 5.14 22.47
C TYR A 95 13.61 3.95 21.79
N ASN A 96 13.07 2.76 22.05
CA ASN A 96 13.11 1.68 21.10
C ASN A 96 12.30 2.13 19.88
N THR A 97 12.86 3.00 19.03
CA THR A 97 12.19 3.53 17.84
C THR A 97 12.20 2.47 16.75
N VAL A 98 11.28 1.52 16.84
CA VAL A 98 10.83 0.72 15.69
C VAL A 98 9.94 1.56 14.75
N GLY A 99 9.95 2.90 14.88
CA GLY A 99 8.79 3.76 14.64
C GLY A 99 8.90 4.83 13.55
N ALA A 100 9.90 4.78 12.67
CA ALA A 100 9.96 5.69 11.52
C ALA A 100 10.50 5.03 10.24
N ASP A 101 11.32 3.98 10.39
CA ASP A 101 12.03 3.32 9.27
C ASP A 101 11.39 1.98 8.84
N ASP A 102 10.18 1.65 9.36
CA ASP A 102 9.44 0.46 8.95
C ASP A 102 8.65 0.73 7.67
N ASP A 103 9.16 0.20 6.56
CA ASP A 103 8.62 0.34 5.21
C ASP A 103 7.76 -0.87 4.79
N ARG A 104 7.49 -1.81 5.69
CA ARG A 104 6.65 -2.98 5.39
C ARG A 104 5.24 -2.55 4.97
N VAL A 105 4.66 -3.30 4.05
CA VAL A 105 3.27 -3.14 3.61
C VAL A 105 2.37 -3.79 4.65
N TYR A 106 1.60 -2.98 5.38
CA TYR A 106 0.60 -3.45 6.36
C TYR A 106 -0.78 -3.61 5.74
N GLN A 107 -1.10 -2.84 4.70
CA GLN A 107 -2.42 -2.87 4.07
C GLN A 107 -2.32 -2.79 2.55
N VAL A 108 -3.06 -3.66 1.87
CA VAL A 108 -3.27 -3.61 0.41
C VAL A 108 -4.71 -3.20 0.13
N ILE A 109 -4.88 -2.03 -0.47
CA ILE A 109 -6.18 -1.39 -0.68
C ILE A 109 -6.54 -1.40 -2.15
N PHE A 110 -7.55 -2.17 -2.52
CA PHE A 110 -8.09 -2.21 -3.88
C PHE A 110 -9.09 -1.09 -4.15
N ASN A 111 -9.02 -0.56 -5.36
CA ASN A 111 -9.92 0.47 -5.84
C ASN A 111 -10.41 0.12 -7.24
N CYS A 112 -11.64 0.51 -7.54
CA CYS A 112 -12.11 0.68 -8.92
C CYS A 112 -13.02 1.92 -8.97
N TYR A 113 -13.80 2.13 -10.03
CA TYR A 113 -14.59 3.35 -10.12
C TYR A 113 -15.68 3.47 -9.05
N TYR A 114 -16.47 2.42 -8.81
CA TYR A 114 -17.55 2.41 -7.80
C TYR A 114 -17.33 1.40 -6.66
N CYS A 115 -16.34 0.50 -6.78
CA CYS A 115 -16.11 -0.64 -5.89
C CYS A 115 -17.36 -1.49 -5.59
N ARG A 116 -18.15 -1.79 -6.64
CA ARG A 116 -19.31 -2.70 -6.56
C ARG A 116 -19.06 -4.09 -7.14
N MET A 117 -18.04 -4.23 -7.99
CA MET A 117 -17.69 -5.49 -8.66
C MET A 117 -16.16 -5.63 -8.75
N ARG A 118 -15.51 -4.97 -9.71
CA ARG A 118 -14.06 -5.12 -9.99
C ARG A 118 -13.16 -4.99 -8.75
N GLY A 119 -13.34 -3.95 -7.94
CA GLY A 119 -12.55 -3.73 -6.72
C GLY A 119 -12.72 -4.87 -5.70
N PRO A 120 -13.94 -5.15 -5.21
CA PRO A 120 -14.19 -6.28 -4.30
C PRO A 120 -13.75 -7.64 -4.84
N THR A 121 -14.01 -7.93 -6.13
CA THR A 121 -13.61 -9.19 -6.76
C THR A 121 -12.08 -9.34 -6.81
N ALA A 122 -11.37 -8.29 -7.23
CA ALA A 122 -9.90 -8.29 -7.27
C ALA A 122 -9.30 -8.44 -5.85
N ALA A 123 -9.88 -7.75 -4.86
CA ALA A 123 -9.43 -7.85 -3.48
C ALA A 123 -9.62 -9.27 -2.92
N LYS A 124 -10.76 -9.91 -3.21
CA LYS A 124 -11.02 -11.30 -2.80
C LYS A 124 -10.06 -12.28 -3.47
N LEU A 125 -9.87 -12.17 -4.78
CA LEU A 125 -8.91 -12.99 -5.51
C LEU A 125 -7.50 -12.84 -4.94
N PHE A 126 -7.06 -11.60 -4.74
CA PHE A 126 -5.75 -11.32 -4.16
C PHE A 126 -5.60 -11.88 -2.74
N GLN A 127 -6.61 -11.76 -1.89
CA GLN A 127 -6.59 -12.32 -0.54
C GLN A 127 -6.35 -13.83 -0.53
N THR A 128 -7.01 -14.56 -1.46
CA THR A 128 -6.80 -16.01 -1.62
C THR A 128 -5.38 -16.32 -2.05
N VAL A 129 -4.90 -15.69 -3.13
CA VAL A 129 -3.56 -15.92 -3.68
C VAL A 129 -2.47 -15.51 -2.69
N LEU A 130 -2.67 -14.40 -1.97
CA LEU A 130 -1.76 -13.94 -0.92
C LEU A 130 -1.63 -14.98 0.20
N GLN A 131 -2.74 -15.55 0.66
CA GLN A 131 -2.71 -16.59 1.68
C GLN A 131 -1.94 -17.83 1.21
N GLU A 132 -2.13 -18.24 -0.05
CA GLU A 132 -1.42 -19.38 -0.65
C GLU A 132 0.09 -19.11 -0.73
N VAL A 133 0.50 -17.93 -1.22
CA VAL A 133 1.91 -17.53 -1.25
C VAL A 133 2.53 -17.57 0.14
N TYR A 134 1.86 -16.99 1.15
CA TYR A 134 2.38 -16.97 2.52
C TYR A 134 2.49 -18.38 3.12
N ASN A 135 1.49 -19.25 2.89
CA ASN A 135 1.52 -20.63 3.37
C ASN A 135 2.65 -21.44 2.71
N ASN A 136 2.86 -21.28 1.40
CA ASN A 136 3.90 -22.00 0.67
C ASN A 136 5.31 -21.59 1.12
N GLN A 137 5.51 -20.32 1.46
CA GLN A 137 6.81 -19.79 1.89
C GLN A 137 7.08 -20.00 3.39
N ALA A 138 6.04 -20.10 4.23
CA ALA A 138 6.18 -20.37 5.66
C ALA A 138 6.89 -21.71 5.95
N ASN A 139 6.73 -22.70 5.06
CA ASN A 139 7.42 -23.99 5.19
C ASN A 139 8.94 -23.92 5.03
N ASN A 140 9.45 -22.82 4.47
CA ASN A 140 10.88 -22.64 4.17
C ASN A 140 11.58 -21.62 5.09
N ASN A 141 10.83 -20.86 5.90
CA ASN A 141 11.36 -19.71 6.65
C ASN A 141 11.10 -19.85 8.16
N THR A 142 12.15 -19.65 8.96
CA THR A 142 12.08 -19.76 10.45
C THR A 142 11.47 -18.53 11.12
N THR A 143 11.31 -17.42 10.40
CA THR A 143 10.74 -16.17 10.92
C THR A 143 9.42 -15.85 10.22
N PRO A 144 8.32 -15.59 10.96
CA PRO A 144 7.05 -15.19 10.36
C PRO A 144 7.17 -13.86 9.60
N VAL A 145 6.74 -13.85 8.34
CA VAL A 145 6.65 -12.64 7.51
C VAL A 145 5.29 -11.97 7.74
N LEU A 146 5.27 -10.65 7.88
CA LEU A 146 4.04 -9.88 8.06
C LEU A 146 3.14 -10.04 6.84
N MET A 147 1.93 -10.59 7.02
CA MET A 147 0.89 -10.64 6.01
C MET A 147 0.02 -9.37 6.10
N PRO A 148 -0.11 -8.57 5.03
CA PRO A 148 -0.93 -7.37 5.09
C PRO A 148 -2.42 -7.71 5.12
N ASP A 149 -3.19 -6.78 5.69
CA ASP A 149 -4.65 -6.78 5.63
C ASP A 149 -5.11 -6.29 4.23
N VAL A 150 -6.01 -7.05 3.59
CA VAL A 150 -6.53 -6.72 2.27
C VAL A 150 -7.89 -6.04 2.43
N LYS A 151 -8.09 -4.90 1.75
CA LYS A 151 -9.35 -4.17 1.75
C LYS A 151 -9.68 -3.62 0.37
N PHE A 152 -10.88 -3.06 0.23
CA PHE A 152 -11.21 -2.19 -0.89
C PHE A 152 -11.82 -0.85 -0.43
N VAL A 153 -11.70 0.19 -1.25
CA VAL A 153 -12.24 1.52 -0.93
C VAL A 153 -13.75 1.55 -1.13
N LYS A 154 -14.53 1.84 -0.08
CA LYS A 154 -15.98 1.96 -0.21
C LYS A 154 -16.36 3.08 -1.16
N GLY A 155 -17.21 2.77 -2.14
CA GLY A 155 -17.66 3.72 -3.17
C GLY A 155 -16.61 4.07 -4.24
N GLY A 156 -15.40 3.52 -4.13
CA GLY A 156 -14.32 3.65 -5.12
C GLY A 156 -13.90 5.08 -5.44
N TRP A 157 -13.25 5.25 -6.59
CA TRP A 157 -12.81 6.56 -7.10
C TRP A 157 -13.96 7.57 -7.19
N SER A 158 -15.18 7.14 -7.50
CA SER A 158 -16.36 8.00 -7.61
C SER A 158 -16.71 8.69 -6.30
N ALA A 159 -16.60 7.98 -5.16
CA ALA A 159 -16.79 8.58 -3.84
C ALA A 159 -15.56 9.41 -3.46
N TRP A 160 -14.36 8.88 -3.67
CA TRP A 160 -13.09 9.56 -3.36
C TRP A 160 -12.98 10.94 -4.01
N LYS A 161 -13.22 11.01 -5.32
CA LYS A 161 -13.09 12.25 -6.10
C LYS A 161 -14.08 13.32 -5.65
N LYS A 162 -15.24 12.97 -5.11
CA LYS A 162 -16.21 13.95 -4.58
C LYS A 162 -15.65 14.68 -3.37
N LEU A 163 -14.84 13.98 -2.56
CA LEU A 163 -14.26 14.49 -1.33
C LEU A 163 -12.90 15.15 -1.54
N TYR A 164 -12.04 14.54 -2.38
CA TYR A 164 -10.60 14.83 -2.35
C TYR A 164 -9.98 15.24 -3.70
N LYS A 165 -10.76 15.39 -4.79
CA LYS A 165 -10.21 15.71 -6.14
C LYS A 165 -9.31 16.95 -6.21
N ASN A 166 -9.49 17.89 -5.28
CA ASN A 166 -8.74 19.14 -5.22
C ASN A 166 -7.57 19.09 -4.21
N ASP A 167 -7.38 17.98 -3.49
CA ASP A 167 -6.28 17.80 -2.54
C ASP A 167 -5.12 17.05 -3.24
N PRO A 168 -4.03 17.73 -3.60
CA PRO A 168 -2.89 17.11 -4.31
C PRO A 168 -2.10 16.13 -3.43
N ALA A 169 -2.31 16.13 -2.10
CA ALA A 169 -1.75 15.12 -1.22
C ALA A 169 -2.54 13.80 -1.26
N LEU A 170 -3.76 13.81 -1.82
CA LEU A 170 -4.68 12.67 -1.84
C LEU A 170 -5.06 12.20 -3.24
N CYS A 171 -4.81 12.99 -4.28
CA CYS A 171 -5.06 12.61 -5.68
C CYS A 171 -3.86 12.91 -6.58
N ASP A 172 -3.58 11.99 -7.49
CA ASP A 172 -2.73 12.27 -8.66
C ASP A 172 -3.65 12.69 -9.83
N ASN A 173 -3.39 13.87 -10.38
CA ASN A 173 -4.18 14.47 -11.44
C ASN A 173 -3.39 14.49 -12.76
N ALA A 174 -3.34 13.36 -13.47
CA ALA A 174 -2.62 13.24 -14.74
C ALA A 174 -3.05 14.28 -15.81
N LYS A 175 -4.28 14.84 -15.72
CA LYS A 175 -4.76 15.90 -16.64
C LYS A 175 -4.44 17.33 -16.23
N GLN A 176 -4.07 17.61 -14.98
CA GLN A 176 -3.61 18.95 -14.58
C GLN A 176 -2.15 19.17 -14.96
N LEU A 177 -1.31 18.14 -14.86
CA LEU A 177 0.08 18.23 -15.26
C LEU A 177 0.21 18.49 -16.77
N ASP A 178 -0.57 17.81 -17.62
CA ASP A 178 -0.57 18.07 -19.07
C ASP A 178 -1.11 19.46 -19.45
N LYS A 179 -2.16 19.94 -18.77
CA LYS A 179 -2.64 21.32 -18.97
C LYS A 179 -1.62 22.36 -18.49
N PHE A 180 -0.95 22.10 -17.36
CA PHE A 180 0.08 22.97 -16.83
C PHE A 180 1.32 22.99 -17.72
N ILE A 181 1.81 21.83 -18.16
CA ILE A 181 2.94 21.70 -19.10
C ILE A 181 2.61 22.40 -20.43
N LYS A 182 1.38 22.24 -20.95
CA LYS A 182 0.95 22.96 -22.18
C LYS A 182 0.79 24.47 -21.98
N ALA A 183 0.48 24.92 -20.76
CA ALA A 183 0.36 26.35 -20.44
C ALA A 183 1.73 27.01 -20.17
N VAL A 184 2.70 26.28 -19.64
CA VAL A 184 4.07 26.77 -19.33
C VAL A 184 5.02 26.69 -20.52
N ARG A 185 4.72 25.83 -21.51
CA ARG A 185 5.47 25.76 -22.80
C ARG A 185 5.00 26.77 -23.86
N LYS A 186 4.06 27.64 -23.52
CA LYS A 186 3.59 28.75 -24.36
C LYS A 186 4.16 30.06 -23.84
#